data_AF-A0A6A6BLT7-F1
#
_entry.id   AF-A0A6A6BLT7-F1
#
_cell.length_a   1.000
_cell.length_b   1.000
_cell.length_c   1.000
_cell.angle_alpha   90.00
_cell.angle_beta   90.00
_cell.angle_gamma   90.00
#
_symmetry.space_group_name_H-M   'P 1'
#
loop_
_entity.id
_entity.type
_entity.pdbx_description
1 polymer ?
#
loop_
_entity_poly.entity_id
_entity_poly.type
_entity_poly.pdbx_seq_one_letter_code
_entity_poly.pdbx_strand_id
1 'polypeptide(L)'
;MGGERHDGHVVGARGFNLKDGEVYKRATPEADAETPRESGEAARDQQPALFSLSTLRMTLLTPAILGLRRDARILKLPPYLSALCIIVGVIWLLLLPLDEYSRQTYVSENALLPGQVHTYFGGSEHNIFRAYRHEVAQLVDKPIEERTQRLEEILRSSGLKVAHQKYSYETPGKRVANENVYAVLQGPRADATEAVVLVAAWDTTKDEVNHSGVALVLTLARYFKRWSLWSKDIIILIAGDSTAGSQAWVDAYHDAHNPASVEALSIKSGALQGAVAVEYPAGPWGHRFDKLHMIYDGVNGQLPNLDLFNTAVAIASGQMGIGCTLQRMWDHNDSYQERLQTMLRGMISQGLGHASGPHSAFIPYHVDAITLQTVGDGWHDEMSLGRTVESLFRSLNNLLEHLHQSFFFYLLMQANRFVSIGTYLPSAMLIAVNFTITSIALWVQSGRPSIPSVNPASTEQKDEKKQDMTIVKEGGMVAAVPSATLATVERAIFLPLAFVSGVHFLGLLPLYTFNHTSRDVRITLLPFSPSLPATTPTTPPHIASSGCTAPRRPIVAAH
;
A
#
# COMPACT_ATOMS: atom_id res chain seq x y z
N MET A 1 64.99 -44.84 -15.04
CA MET A 1 63.68 -45.46 -15.31
C MET A 1 62.66 -44.36 -15.05
N GLY A 2 61.95 -43.77 -16.00
CA GLY A 2 61.57 -44.15 -17.37
C GLY A 2 60.08 -43.82 -17.50
N GLY A 3 59.52 -43.39 -18.62
CA GLY A 3 60.00 -43.24 -20.00
C GLY A 3 58.75 -43.26 -20.90
N GLU A 4 58.77 -42.62 -22.08
CA GLU A 4 57.61 -42.51 -23.01
C GLU A 4 56.46 -41.64 -22.43
N ARG A 5 55.85 -40.64 -23.08
CA ARG A 5 55.75 -40.18 -24.49
C ARG A 5 55.18 -41.18 -25.49
N HIS A 6 53.96 -40.92 -25.95
CA HIS A 6 53.78 -40.60 -27.36
C HIS A 6 52.61 -39.64 -27.61
N ASP A 7 52.73 -39.00 -28.76
CA ASP A 7 51.87 -38.08 -29.49
C ASP A 7 50.43 -38.63 -29.71
N GLY A 8 49.42 -37.85 -30.10
CA GLY A 8 49.39 -36.43 -30.48
C GLY A 8 48.73 -36.26 -31.85
N HIS A 9 47.68 -35.43 -31.94
CA HIS A 9 47.07 -35.06 -33.21
C HIS A 9 46.47 -33.65 -33.20
N VAL A 10 46.78 -32.88 -34.24
CA VAL A 10 46.30 -31.49 -34.41
C VAL A 10 45.11 -31.45 -35.34
N VAL A 11 43.98 -30.94 -34.83
CA VAL A 11 42.88 -30.34 -35.60
C VAL A 11 42.37 -29.17 -34.75
N GLY A 12 42.15 -27.97 -35.25
CA GLY A 12 42.25 -27.47 -36.62
C GLY A 12 41.32 -26.27 -36.75
N ALA A 13 41.85 -25.06 -36.60
CA ALA A 13 41.04 -23.85 -36.41
C ALA A 13 40.11 -23.58 -37.60
N ARG A 14 38.81 -23.40 -37.32
CA ARG A 14 37.82 -22.85 -38.25
C ARG A 14 37.07 -21.73 -37.53
N GLY A 15 37.18 -20.51 -38.05
CA GLY A 15 36.47 -19.36 -37.50
C GLY A 15 34.97 -19.45 -37.79
N PHE A 16 34.15 -19.06 -36.82
CA PHE A 16 32.73 -18.83 -37.05
C PHE A 16 32.56 -17.54 -37.84
N ASN A 17 32.03 -17.67 -39.05
CA ASN A 17 31.83 -16.55 -39.98
C ASN A 17 30.44 -15.96 -39.73
N LEU A 18 30.39 -14.76 -39.14
CA LEU A 18 29.14 -14.03 -38.90
C LEU A 18 28.51 -13.62 -40.23
N LYS A 19 27.38 -14.23 -40.55
CA LYS A 19 26.49 -13.82 -41.65
C LYS A 19 25.05 -13.78 -41.18
N ASP A 20 24.27 -13.02 -41.95
CA ASP A 20 22.81 -12.87 -41.90
C ASP A 20 22.28 -12.05 -40.73
N GLY A 21 22.50 -10.73 -40.83
CA GLY A 21 21.71 -9.71 -40.13
C GLY A 21 20.65 -9.14 -41.07
N GLU A 22 19.37 -9.26 -40.70
CA GLU A 22 18.27 -8.66 -41.47
C GLU A 22 18.22 -7.14 -41.25
N VAL A 23 18.28 -6.37 -42.33
CA VAL A 23 18.22 -4.90 -42.30
C VAL A 23 16.90 -4.43 -42.88
N TYR A 24 16.03 -3.86 -42.03
CA TYR A 24 14.80 -3.21 -42.45
C TYR A 24 15.12 -1.97 -43.31
N LYS A 25 15.07 -2.13 -44.65
CA LYS A 25 15.24 -1.01 -45.58
C LYS A 25 13.97 -0.16 -45.65
N ARG A 26 14.13 1.12 -45.32
CA ARG A 26 13.14 2.18 -45.59
C ARG A 26 13.06 2.40 -47.09
N ALA A 27 11.86 2.44 -47.67
CA ALA A 27 11.63 2.70 -49.09
C ALA A 27 10.87 4.03 -49.28
N THR A 28 11.47 4.94 -50.04
CA THR A 28 10.79 6.10 -50.66
C THR A 28 10.54 5.80 -52.14
N PRO A 29 9.54 6.47 -52.73
CA PRO A 29 9.81 7.10 -54.03
C PRO A 29 9.15 8.47 -54.21
N GLU A 30 9.93 9.42 -54.73
CA GLU A 30 9.50 10.46 -55.68
C GLU A 30 9.46 9.80 -57.09
N ALA A 31 8.73 10.23 -58.13
CA ALA A 31 7.58 11.11 -58.35
C ALA A 31 7.01 10.71 -59.77
N ASP A 32 6.23 11.45 -60.57
CA ASP A 32 5.62 12.79 -60.54
C ASP A 32 4.42 12.83 -61.54
N ALA A 33 3.52 13.81 -61.43
CA ALA A 33 2.50 14.14 -62.46
C ALA A 33 1.79 15.49 -62.21
N GLU A 34 1.50 16.25 -63.27
CA GLU A 34 1.01 17.64 -63.23
C GLU A 34 -0.53 17.82 -63.24
N THR A 35 -0.94 19.10 -63.16
CA THR A 35 -2.22 19.74 -63.55
C THR A 35 -3.30 19.91 -62.46
N PRO A 36 -4.19 20.93 -62.58
CA PRO A 36 -3.81 22.35 -62.65
C PRO A 36 -4.56 23.23 -61.62
N ARG A 37 -4.27 24.53 -61.59
CA ARG A 37 -5.00 25.52 -60.75
C ARG A 37 -6.11 26.23 -61.54
N GLU A 38 -7.35 26.09 -61.08
CA GLU A 38 -8.43 27.06 -61.28
C GLU A 38 -9.06 27.28 -59.90
N SER A 39 -8.98 28.50 -59.36
CA SER A 39 -9.98 29.59 -59.49
C SER A 39 -11.25 29.29 -58.66
N GLY A 40 -11.74 30.30 -57.94
CA GLY A 40 -12.79 30.12 -56.93
C GLY A 40 -14.10 30.85 -57.26
N GLU A 41 -14.96 30.89 -56.24
CA GLU A 41 -16.20 31.66 -56.13
C GLU A 41 -17.54 30.89 -56.37
N ALA A 42 -18.43 31.06 -55.38
CA ALA A 42 -19.89 30.86 -55.38
C ALA A 42 -20.53 29.55 -55.88
N ALA A 43 -20.92 28.68 -54.92
CA ALA A 43 -22.26 28.06 -54.91
C ALA A 43 -22.71 27.73 -53.47
N ARG A 44 -24.04 27.71 -53.23
CA ARG A 44 -24.68 27.33 -51.96
C ARG A 44 -25.17 25.87 -51.98
N ASP A 45 -25.54 25.40 -50.79
CA ASP A 45 -26.44 24.26 -50.53
C ASP A 45 -26.04 22.85 -51.01
N GLN A 46 -25.45 22.07 -50.10
CA GLN A 46 -25.97 20.75 -49.70
C GLN A 46 -25.20 20.11 -48.54
N GLN A 47 -25.77 20.10 -47.32
CA GLN A 47 -25.27 19.28 -46.20
C GLN A 47 -26.38 18.90 -45.19
N PRO A 48 -27.14 17.82 -45.45
CA PRO A 48 -27.69 17.02 -44.35
C PRO A 48 -27.67 15.50 -44.69
N ALA A 49 -26.64 14.77 -44.26
CA ALA A 49 -26.58 13.31 -44.41
C ALA A 49 -25.88 12.59 -43.24
N LEU A 50 -24.70 13.05 -42.82
CA LEU A 50 -23.83 12.29 -41.90
C LEU A 50 -24.27 12.29 -40.43
N PHE A 51 -25.16 13.20 -40.00
CA PHE A 51 -25.69 13.23 -38.62
C PHE A 51 -26.78 12.18 -38.32
N SER A 52 -27.29 11.48 -39.33
CA SER A 52 -28.39 10.50 -39.17
C SER A 52 -27.91 9.12 -38.67
N LEU A 53 -26.70 8.69 -39.04
CA LEU A 53 -26.23 7.33 -38.77
C LEU A 53 -25.84 7.07 -37.30
N SER A 54 -25.46 8.11 -36.55
CA SER A 54 -25.18 8.02 -35.11
C SER A 54 -26.47 7.92 -34.28
N THR A 55 -27.46 8.76 -34.60
CA THR A 55 -28.77 8.76 -33.95
C THR A 55 -29.53 7.46 -34.22
N LEU A 56 -29.52 6.93 -35.45
CA LEU A 56 -30.20 5.68 -35.79
C LEU A 56 -29.63 4.43 -35.08
N ARG A 57 -28.32 4.41 -34.78
CA ARG A 57 -27.74 3.32 -33.96
C ARG A 57 -28.13 3.42 -32.49
N MET A 58 -28.33 4.63 -31.99
CA MET A 58 -28.69 4.90 -30.59
C MET A 58 -30.17 4.59 -30.30
N THR A 59 -31.07 4.79 -31.26
CA THR A 59 -32.50 4.45 -31.14
C THR A 59 -32.83 2.95 -31.30
N LEU A 60 -31.95 2.15 -31.91
CA LEU A 60 -32.10 0.69 -31.95
C LEU A 60 -31.63 0.00 -30.65
N LEU A 61 -30.76 0.63 -29.87
CA LEU A 61 -30.28 0.10 -28.59
C LEU A 61 -31.34 0.23 -27.48
N THR A 62 -32.11 1.33 -27.45
CA THR A 62 -33.13 1.59 -26.42
C THR A 62 -34.22 0.50 -26.31
N PRO A 63 -34.88 0.02 -27.39
CA PRO A 63 -35.86 -1.07 -27.28
C PRO A 63 -35.22 -2.42 -26.92
N ALA A 64 -34.02 -2.72 -27.42
CA ALA A 64 -33.29 -3.93 -27.07
C ALA A 64 -32.95 -3.98 -25.57
N ILE A 65 -32.47 -2.86 -25.01
CA ILE A 65 -32.20 -2.67 -23.59
C ILE A 65 -33.50 -2.72 -22.76
N LEU A 66 -34.62 -2.19 -23.27
CA LEU A 66 -35.94 -2.31 -22.61
C LEU A 66 -36.44 -3.77 -22.56
N GLY A 67 -36.18 -4.57 -23.60
CA GLY A 67 -36.45 -6.01 -23.64
C GLY A 67 -35.60 -6.77 -22.62
N LEU A 68 -34.28 -6.54 -22.63
CA LEU A 68 -33.34 -7.12 -21.65
C LEU A 68 -33.71 -6.78 -20.20
N ARG A 69 -34.22 -5.55 -19.97
CA ARG A 69 -34.72 -5.08 -18.66
C ARG A 69 -36.00 -5.79 -18.20
N ARG A 70 -36.64 -6.62 -19.03
CA ARG A 70 -37.87 -7.37 -18.70
C ARG A 70 -37.76 -8.89 -18.71
N ASP A 71 -36.73 -9.50 -19.31
CA ASP A 71 -36.57 -10.96 -19.27
C ASP A 71 -36.30 -11.46 -17.85
N ALA A 72 -37.28 -12.18 -17.27
CA ALA A 72 -37.21 -12.74 -15.92
C ALA A 72 -36.01 -13.69 -15.68
N ARG A 73 -35.38 -14.22 -16.73
CA ARG A 73 -34.17 -15.05 -16.65
C ARG A 73 -32.93 -14.20 -16.35
N ILE A 74 -32.74 -13.14 -17.14
CA ILE A 74 -31.63 -12.17 -17.03
C ILE A 74 -31.65 -11.44 -15.68
N LEU A 75 -32.79 -11.44 -15.01
CA LEU A 75 -33.04 -10.73 -13.74
C LEU A 75 -32.93 -11.61 -12.49
N LYS A 76 -32.95 -12.94 -12.65
CA LYS A 76 -32.57 -13.88 -11.59
C LYS A 76 -31.06 -14.12 -11.54
N LEU A 77 -30.35 -13.88 -12.65
CA LEU A 77 -28.91 -14.09 -12.78
C LEU A 77 -28.03 -13.21 -11.84
N PRO A 78 -28.27 -11.90 -11.62
CA PRO A 78 -27.33 -11.04 -10.91
C PRO A 78 -26.99 -11.43 -9.47
N PRO A 79 -27.93 -11.88 -8.59
CA PRO A 79 -27.55 -12.35 -7.26
C PRO A 79 -26.70 -13.63 -7.30
N TYR A 80 -26.95 -14.56 -8.22
CA TYR A 80 -26.11 -15.75 -8.39
C TYR A 80 -24.73 -15.41 -8.95
N LEU A 81 -24.65 -14.46 -9.90
CA LEU A 81 -23.38 -13.98 -10.44
C LEU A 81 -22.56 -13.22 -9.37
N SER A 82 -23.22 -12.39 -8.56
CA SER A 82 -22.60 -11.69 -7.43
C SER A 82 -22.07 -12.69 -6.38
N ALA A 83 -22.89 -13.68 -5.98
CA ALA A 83 -22.47 -14.74 -5.09
C ALA A 83 -21.29 -15.56 -5.67
N LEU A 84 -21.29 -15.86 -6.98
CA LEU A 84 -20.17 -16.52 -7.65
C LEU A 84 -18.91 -15.66 -7.61
N CYS A 85 -18.99 -14.36 -7.86
CA CYS A 85 -17.85 -13.44 -7.74
C CYS A 85 -17.27 -13.40 -6.32
N ILE A 86 -18.12 -13.40 -5.27
CA ILE A 86 -17.67 -13.50 -3.87
C ILE A 86 -16.98 -14.85 -3.63
N ILE A 87 -17.62 -15.96 -3.99
CA ILE A 87 -17.10 -17.32 -3.75
C ILE A 87 -15.76 -17.52 -4.45
N VAL A 88 -15.65 -17.18 -5.73
CA VAL A 88 -14.40 -17.30 -6.50
C VAL A 88 -13.34 -16.34 -5.96
N GLY A 89 -13.70 -15.11 -5.59
CA GLY A 89 -12.77 -14.15 -4.99
C GLY A 89 -12.19 -14.62 -3.66
N VAL A 90 -13.03 -15.16 -2.77
CA VAL A 90 -12.61 -15.70 -1.46
C VAL A 90 -11.79 -16.98 -1.61
N ILE A 91 -12.18 -17.89 -2.51
CA ILE A 91 -11.37 -19.08 -2.83
C ILE A 91 -10.01 -18.67 -3.37
N TRP A 92 -9.95 -17.72 -4.30
CA TRP A 92 -8.69 -17.22 -4.87
C TRP A 92 -7.78 -16.63 -3.78
N LEU A 93 -8.33 -15.84 -2.84
CA LEU A 93 -7.57 -15.31 -1.70
C LEU A 93 -6.96 -16.43 -0.84
N LEU A 94 -7.71 -17.52 -0.61
CA LEU A 94 -7.23 -18.70 0.11
C LEU A 94 -6.24 -19.55 -0.69
N LEU A 95 -6.15 -19.40 -2.01
CA LEU A 95 -5.12 -20.08 -2.83
C LEU A 95 -3.78 -19.31 -2.85
N LEU A 96 -3.76 -18.00 -2.58
CA LEU A 96 -2.54 -17.17 -2.60
C LEU A 96 -1.36 -17.69 -1.73
N PRO A 97 -1.57 -18.28 -0.53
CA PRO A 97 -0.48 -18.79 0.30
C PRO A 97 0.14 -20.11 -0.20
N LEU A 98 -0.38 -20.73 -1.27
CA LEU A 98 0.20 -21.95 -1.86
C LEU A 98 1.48 -21.65 -2.65
N ASP A 99 2.29 -22.68 -2.89
CA ASP A 99 3.59 -22.55 -3.56
C ASP A 99 3.48 -22.21 -5.05
N GLU A 100 2.35 -22.51 -5.70
CA GLU A 100 2.09 -22.22 -7.10
C GLU A 100 1.71 -20.76 -7.36
N TYR A 101 1.18 -20.06 -6.34
CA TYR A 101 0.69 -18.68 -6.43
C TYR A 101 1.58 -17.65 -5.71
N SER A 102 2.43 -18.10 -4.79
CA SER A 102 3.43 -17.29 -4.11
C SER A 102 4.83 -17.51 -4.68
N ARG A 103 5.65 -16.46 -4.71
CA ARG A 103 7.02 -16.49 -5.26
C ARG A 103 8.05 -16.35 -4.15
N GLN A 104 9.18 -17.03 -4.28
CA GLN A 104 10.37 -16.70 -3.49
C GLN A 104 10.83 -15.28 -3.82
N THR A 105 11.29 -14.54 -2.82
CA THR A 105 11.86 -13.20 -2.97
C THR A 105 13.17 -13.24 -3.75
N TYR A 106 13.38 -12.25 -4.60
CA TYR A 106 14.63 -12.00 -5.30
C TYR A 106 14.87 -10.49 -5.31
N VAL A 107 16.13 -10.06 -5.31
CA VAL A 107 16.46 -8.65 -5.58
C VAL A 107 16.46 -8.48 -7.10
N SER A 108 15.65 -7.54 -7.60
CA SER A 108 15.57 -7.25 -9.03
C SER A 108 16.66 -6.27 -9.47
N GLU A 109 16.97 -5.28 -8.63
CA GLU A 109 17.98 -4.26 -8.88
C GLU A 109 19.40 -4.83 -8.76
N ASN A 110 20.13 -4.82 -9.86
CA ASN A 110 21.47 -5.42 -9.96
C ASN A 110 22.52 -4.63 -9.15
N ALA A 111 22.36 -3.33 -8.98
CA ALA A 111 23.31 -2.46 -8.27
C ALA A 111 23.38 -2.75 -6.75
N LEU A 112 22.32 -3.30 -6.15
CA LEU A 112 22.27 -3.54 -4.70
C LEU A 112 23.28 -4.60 -4.23
N LEU A 113 23.63 -5.58 -5.07
CA LEU A 113 24.67 -6.60 -4.81
C LEU A 113 24.67 -7.14 -3.35
N PRO A 114 23.52 -7.64 -2.83
CA PRO A 114 23.31 -7.93 -1.42
C PRO A 114 24.38 -8.89 -0.85
N GLY A 115 25.04 -8.47 0.24
CA GLY A 115 25.99 -9.30 0.97
C GLY A 115 27.29 -9.64 0.24
N GLN A 116 27.55 -9.11 -0.95
CA GLN A 116 28.75 -9.45 -1.75
C GLN A 116 30.06 -8.90 -1.18
N VAL A 117 30.01 -7.94 -0.26
CA VAL A 117 31.20 -7.29 0.30
C VAL A 117 31.39 -7.68 1.77
N HIS A 118 32.60 -8.08 2.16
CA HIS A 118 32.92 -8.37 3.55
C HIS A 118 32.79 -7.13 4.44
N THR A 119 31.97 -7.25 5.49
CA THR A 119 31.82 -6.27 6.57
C THR A 119 32.99 -6.37 7.54
N TYR A 120 33.50 -5.23 8.02
CA TYR A 120 34.63 -5.18 8.95
C TYR A 120 34.25 -4.62 10.33
N PHE A 121 32.98 -4.25 10.54
CA PHE A 121 32.49 -3.85 11.87
C PHE A 121 32.70 -4.97 12.90
N GLY A 122 33.33 -4.66 14.03
CA GLY A 122 33.72 -5.65 15.03
C GLY A 122 34.97 -5.27 15.82
N GLY A 123 35.52 -6.22 16.59
CA GLY A 123 36.79 -6.07 17.28
C GLY A 123 36.80 -4.89 18.26
N SER A 124 37.63 -3.88 17.99
CA SER A 124 37.72 -2.65 18.78
C SER A 124 36.38 -1.91 18.93
N GLU A 125 35.52 -2.00 17.92
CA GLU A 125 34.25 -1.25 17.90
C GLU A 125 33.25 -1.75 18.96
N HIS A 126 33.39 -3.01 19.42
CA HIS A 126 32.61 -3.53 20.55
C HIS A 126 32.92 -2.81 21.88
N ASN A 127 34.14 -2.26 22.05
CA ASN A 127 34.46 -1.47 23.24
C ASN A 127 33.84 -0.07 23.16
N ILE A 128 33.81 0.51 21.96
CA ILE A 128 33.27 1.85 21.69
C ILE A 128 31.74 1.83 21.79
N PHE A 129 31.12 0.81 21.21
CA PHE A 129 29.69 0.53 21.39
C PHE A 129 29.28 0.39 22.85
N ARG A 130 30.02 -0.41 23.64
CA ARG A 130 29.74 -0.55 25.07
C ARG A 130 29.91 0.76 25.83
N ALA A 131 30.88 1.60 25.47
CA ALA A 131 31.02 2.94 26.06
C ALA A 131 29.80 3.82 25.74
N TYR A 132 29.42 3.97 24.46
CA TYR A 132 28.24 4.75 24.07
C TYR A 132 26.94 4.20 24.67
N ARG A 133 26.80 2.89 24.86
CA ARG A 133 25.63 2.30 25.55
C ARG A 133 25.53 2.72 27.01
N HIS A 134 26.66 2.93 27.70
CA HIS A 134 26.68 3.48 29.06
C HIS A 134 26.44 5.00 29.07
N GLU A 135 26.94 5.75 28.09
CA GLU A 135 26.61 7.19 27.96
C GLU A 135 25.11 7.41 27.67
N VAL A 136 24.53 6.66 26.73
CA VAL A 136 23.09 6.71 26.43
C VAL A 136 22.26 6.34 27.66
N ALA A 137 22.67 5.32 28.43
CA ALA A 137 22.02 4.96 29.70
C ALA A 137 22.03 6.08 30.74
N GLN A 138 23.08 6.90 30.81
CA GLN A 138 23.19 8.04 31.73
C GLN A 138 22.33 9.24 31.32
N LEU A 139 21.77 9.24 30.10
CA LEU A 139 20.94 10.30 29.54
C LEU A 139 19.43 10.00 29.57
N VAL A 140 19.01 8.82 30.04
CA VAL A 140 17.60 8.42 30.08
C VAL A 140 16.79 9.29 31.05
N ASP A 141 17.32 9.52 32.25
CA ASP A 141 16.67 10.33 33.29
C ASP A 141 16.98 11.84 33.18
N LYS A 142 17.51 12.31 32.04
CA LYS A 142 17.95 13.70 31.86
C LYS A 142 16.93 14.55 31.09
N PRO A 143 16.91 15.89 31.33
CA PRO A 143 16.14 16.82 30.50
C PRO A 143 16.48 16.66 29.01
N ILE A 144 15.48 16.91 28.16
CA ILE A 144 15.59 16.74 26.71
C ILE A 144 16.77 17.56 26.17
N GLU A 145 16.93 18.79 26.66
CA GLU A 145 17.98 19.72 26.26
C GLU A 145 19.38 19.23 26.65
N GLU A 146 19.54 18.62 27.83
CA GLU A 146 20.82 18.04 28.28
C GLU A 146 21.19 16.80 27.44
N ARG A 147 20.19 15.95 27.15
CA ARG A 147 20.33 14.80 26.25
C ARG A 147 20.69 15.24 24.82
N THR A 148 19.99 16.23 24.28
CA THR A 148 20.28 16.83 22.95
C THR A 148 21.71 17.35 22.89
N GLN A 149 22.12 18.18 23.85
CA GLN A 149 23.49 18.72 23.89
C GLN A 149 24.53 17.60 23.95
N ARG A 150 24.34 16.58 24.81
CA ARG A 150 25.33 15.51 24.95
C ARG A 150 25.44 14.63 23.70
N LEU A 151 24.32 14.34 23.03
CA LEU A 151 24.33 13.64 21.74
C LEU A 151 25.01 14.48 20.64
N GLU A 152 24.81 15.81 20.63
CA GLU A 152 25.56 16.70 19.75
C GLU A 152 27.07 16.62 20.01
N GLU A 153 27.51 16.69 21.27
CA GLU A 153 28.93 16.60 21.66
C GLU A 153 29.58 15.30 21.15
N ILE A 154 28.88 14.16 21.25
CA ILE A 154 29.38 12.85 20.80
C ILE A 154 29.53 12.80 19.26
N LEU A 155 28.54 13.29 18.52
CA LEU A 155 28.58 13.32 17.05
C LEU A 155 29.62 14.35 16.54
N ARG A 156 29.74 15.49 17.22
CA ARG A 156 30.65 16.60 16.87
C ARG A 156 32.11 16.24 17.15
N SER A 157 32.38 15.57 18.28
CA SER A 157 33.71 15.00 18.59
C SER A 157 34.09 13.82 17.68
N SER A 158 33.10 13.15 17.07
CA SER A 158 33.31 12.17 16.00
C SER A 158 33.63 12.78 14.62
N GLY A 159 33.73 14.12 14.52
CA GLY A 159 34.14 14.83 13.30
C GLY A 159 33.04 14.96 12.24
N LEU A 160 31.77 15.03 12.68
CA LEU A 160 30.60 15.21 11.82
C LEU A 160 30.05 16.64 11.89
N LYS A 161 29.30 17.05 10.87
CA LYS A 161 28.50 18.30 10.90
C LYS A 161 27.19 17.98 11.62
N VAL A 162 26.91 18.63 12.76
CA VAL A 162 25.80 18.28 13.65
C VAL A 162 24.90 19.48 13.93
N ALA A 163 23.59 19.21 13.99
CA ALA A 163 22.55 20.11 14.45
C ALA A 163 21.46 19.34 15.22
N HIS A 164 20.57 20.08 15.87
CA HIS A 164 19.31 19.55 16.38
C HIS A 164 18.12 20.25 15.70
N GLN A 165 16.92 19.77 16.00
CA GLN A 165 15.66 20.31 15.52
C GLN A 165 14.60 20.14 16.61
N LYS A 166 13.98 21.25 17.03
CA LYS A 166 12.88 21.24 18.00
C LYS A 166 11.53 21.02 17.30
N TYR A 167 10.65 20.22 17.87
CA TYR A 167 9.31 19.98 17.33
C TYR A 167 8.25 19.82 18.42
N SER A 168 7.00 20.13 18.07
CA SER A 168 5.86 20.18 18.98
C SER A 168 4.54 19.94 18.23
N TYR A 169 4.13 18.68 18.10
CA TYR A 169 2.82 18.32 17.54
C TYR A 169 1.72 18.33 18.61
N GLU A 170 0.58 18.91 18.29
CA GLU A 170 -0.64 18.80 19.11
C GLU A 170 -1.54 17.69 18.55
N THR A 171 -1.51 16.52 19.20
CA THR A 171 -2.43 15.42 18.90
C THR A 171 -3.62 15.45 19.86
N PRO A 172 -4.82 14.97 19.48
CA PRO A 172 -5.96 14.89 20.39
C PRO A 172 -5.63 14.17 21.70
N GLY A 173 -5.73 14.92 22.80
CA GLY A 173 -5.43 14.47 24.16
C GLY A 173 -3.95 14.45 24.57
N LYS A 174 -2.99 14.75 23.68
CA LYS A 174 -1.56 14.82 24.03
C LYS A 174 -0.77 15.76 23.10
N ARG A 175 -0.13 16.79 23.69
CA ARG A 175 0.97 17.50 23.04
C ARG A 175 2.24 16.65 23.12
N VAL A 176 2.88 16.41 21.98
CA VAL A 176 4.15 15.69 21.85
C VAL A 176 5.19 16.71 21.43
N ALA A 177 6.01 17.15 22.38
CA ALA A 177 7.10 18.10 22.15
C ALA A 177 8.42 17.48 22.61
N ASN A 178 9.43 17.54 21.74
CA ASN A 178 10.68 16.80 21.87
C ASN A 178 11.71 17.36 20.87
N GLU A 179 12.91 16.78 20.81
CA GLU A 179 14.01 17.25 19.96
C GLU A 179 14.68 16.09 19.22
N ASN A 180 14.97 16.30 17.94
CA ASN A 180 15.78 15.41 17.11
C ASN A 180 17.23 15.90 17.12
N VAL A 181 18.20 14.99 17.20
CA VAL A 181 19.63 15.29 16.95
C VAL A 181 20.04 14.60 15.66
N TYR A 182 20.70 15.32 14.75
CA TYR A 182 21.10 14.76 13.47
C TYR A 182 22.43 15.30 12.96
N ALA A 183 23.15 14.48 12.19
CA ALA A 183 24.47 14.80 11.68
C ALA A 183 24.67 14.34 10.23
N VAL A 184 25.38 15.15 9.45
CA VAL A 184 25.77 14.82 8.06
C VAL A 184 27.22 14.36 8.03
N LEU A 185 27.40 13.10 7.65
CA LEU A 185 28.68 12.49 7.26
C LEU A 185 28.82 12.66 5.75
N GLN A 186 29.64 13.63 5.33
CA GLN A 186 29.90 13.82 3.91
C GLN A 186 30.74 12.68 3.34
N GLY A 187 30.26 12.06 2.26
CA GLY A 187 30.88 10.90 1.65
C GLY A 187 32.23 11.25 0.99
N PRO A 188 33.33 10.54 1.26
CA PRO A 188 34.65 10.89 0.69
C PRO A 188 34.75 10.74 -0.85
N ARG A 189 33.72 10.20 -1.51
CA ARG A 189 33.54 10.16 -2.97
C ARG A 189 32.20 10.74 -3.42
N ALA A 190 31.46 11.37 -2.51
CA ALA A 190 30.16 11.97 -2.81
C ALA A 190 30.34 13.40 -3.33
N ASP A 191 29.44 13.82 -4.21
CA ASP A 191 29.26 15.21 -4.66
C ASP A 191 28.18 15.96 -3.84
N ALA A 192 27.65 15.31 -2.81
CA ALA A 192 26.52 15.73 -1.98
C ALA A 192 25.18 15.93 -2.74
N THR A 193 25.02 15.32 -3.93
CA THR A 193 23.71 15.28 -4.63
C THR A 193 22.76 14.21 -4.10
N GLU A 194 23.28 13.18 -3.42
CA GLU A 194 22.51 12.06 -2.86
C GLU A 194 22.92 11.72 -1.43
N ALA A 195 21.95 11.26 -0.63
CA ALA A 195 22.16 10.87 0.76
C ALA A 195 21.35 9.62 1.18
N VAL A 196 21.82 8.89 2.19
CA VAL A 196 21.14 7.75 2.82
C VAL A 196 21.03 7.98 4.33
N VAL A 197 19.89 7.68 4.94
CA VAL A 197 19.62 8.00 6.36
C VAL A 197 19.73 6.77 7.27
N LEU A 198 20.60 6.83 8.29
CA LEU A 198 20.66 5.88 9.40
C LEU A 198 19.90 6.45 10.59
N VAL A 199 18.81 5.79 11.00
CA VAL A 199 17.90 6.28 12.05
C VAL A 199 17.99 5.40 13.31
N ALA A 200 18.02 6.03 14.48
CA ALA A 200 17.60 5.40 15.73
C ALA A 200 16.68 6.38 16.48
N ALA A 201 15.41 6.02 16.64
CA ALA A 201 14.56 6.73 17.58
C ALA A 201 15.01 6.46 19.02
N TRP A 202 14.86 7.45 19.91
CA TRP A 202 15.19 7.32 21.32
C TRP A 202 14.29 6.28 22.01
N ASP A 203 13.00 6.31 21.68
CA ASP A 203 12.01 5.32 22.08
C ASP A 203 11.64 4.45 20.87
N THR A 204 11.49 3.15 21.10
CA THR A 204 11.09 2.18 20.07
C THR A 204 9.57 2.18 19.81
N THR A 205 9.15 1.45 18.78
CA THR A 205 7.73 1.15 18.45
C THR A 205 6.90 0.52 19.58
N LYS A 206 7.53 0.08 20.67
CA LYS A 206 6.87 -0.45 21.88
C LYS A 206 6.81 0.56 23.04
N ASP A 207 7.23 1.80 22.79
CA ASP A 207 7.49 2.83 23.80
C ASP A 207 8.58 2.37 24.84
N GLU A 208 9.50 1.46 24.45
CA GLU A 208 10.70 1.04 25.22
C GLU A 208 11.95 1.85 24.79
N VAL A 209 12.81 2.27 25.72
CA VAL A 209 14.01 3.09 25.40
C VAL A 209 15.08 2.30 24.63
N ASN A 210 15.46 2.81 23.47
CA ASN A 210 16.31 2.20 22.45
C ASN A 210 17.83 2.27 22.75
N HIS A 211 18.22 1.92 23.98
CA HIS A 211 19.59 2.06 24.51
C HIS A 211 20.69 1.57 23.55
N SER A 212 20.56 0.34 23.06
CA SER A 212 21.56 -0.26 22.17
C SER A 212 21.39 0.15 20.71
N GLY A 213 20.20 0.56 20.26
CA GLY A 213 20.00 1.09 18.91
C GLY A 213 20.68 2.44 18.72
N VAL A 214 20.45 3.39 19.64
CA VAL A 214 21.11 4.70 19.63
C VAL A 214 22.63 4.55 19.78
N ALA A 215 23.11 3.71 20.70
CA ALA A 215 24.54 3.43 20.85
C ALA A 215 25.17 2.79 19.60
N LEU A 216 24.43 1.93 18.87
CA LEU A 216 24.92 1.33 17.64
C LEU A 216 25.03 2.36 16.53
N VAL A 217 24.03 3.24 16.39
CA VAL A 217 24.04 4.33 15.41
C VAL A 217 25.17 5.34 15.70
N LEU A 218 25.42 5.71 16.96
CA LEU A 218 26.58 6.51 17.35
C LEU A 218 27.92 5.82 16.99
N THR A 219 28.02 4.50 17.21
CA THR A 219 29.21 3.71 16.87
C THR A 219 29.41 3.63 15.36
N LEU A 220 28.34 3.39 14.60
CA LEU A 220 28.36 3.31 13.14
C LEU A 220 28.69 4.66 12.50
N ALA A 221 28.16 5.77 13.02
CA ALA A 221 28.49 7.13 12.59
C ALA A 221 30.00 7.40 12.67
N ARG A 222 30.61 7.12 13.84
CA ARG A 222 32.06 7.21 14.05
C ARG A 222 32.83 6.18 13.21
N TYR A 223 32.27 4.99 12.98
CA TYR A 223 32.92 3.95 12.19
C TYR A 223 32.97 4.32 10.71
N PHE A 224 31.83 4.63 10.09
CA PHE A 224 31.71 5.04 8.69
C PHE A 224 32.61 6.24 8.36
N LYS A 225 32.80 7.19 9.30
CA LYS A 225 33.63 8.39 9.08
C LYS A 225 35.12 8.08 8.81
N ARG A 226 35.61 6.89 9.18
CA ARG A 226 36.98 6.42 8.86
C ARG A 226 37.10 5.76 7.48
N TRP A 227 35.99 5.46 6.80
CA TRP A 227 35.99 4.72 5.53
C TRP A 227 35.91 5.65 4.32
N SER A 228 36.76 5.42 3.33
CA SER A 228 36.87 6.19 2.08
C SER A 228 36.07 5.60 0.92
N LEU A 229 35.05 4.78 1.18
CA LEU A 229 34.25 4.10 0.16
C LEU A 229 32.94 4.81 -0.21
N TRP A 230 32.43 5.70 0.65
CA TRP A 230 31.09 6.29 0.49
C TRP A 230 31.04 7.28 -0.66
N SER A 231 30.15 6.99 -1.63
CA SER A 231 29.79 7.82 -2.78
C SER A 231 28.47 8.56 -2.61
N LYS A 232 27.71 8.26 -1.55
CA LYS A 232 26.61 9.09 -1.05
C LYS A 232 26.99 9.73 0.29
N ASP A 233 26.35 10.83 0.65
CA ASP A 233 26.37 11.32 2.02
C ASP A 233 25.57 10.38 2.93
N ILE A 234 25.96 10.28 4.21
CA ILE A 234 25.21 9.53 5.22
C ILE A 234 24.68 10.50 6.26
N ILE A 235 23.35 10.53 6.41
CA ILE A 235 22.70 11.30 7.46
C ILE A 235 22.46 10.37 8.64
N ILE A 236 22.90 10.79 9.82
CA ILE A 236 22.65 10.13 11.09
C ILE A 236 21.49 10.87 11.76
N LEU A 237 20.39 10.19 12.05
CA LEU A 237 19.22 10.77 12.73
C LEU A 237 18.93 10.03 14.03
N ILE A 238 19.09 10.74 15.15
CA ILE A 238 18.61 10.31 16.46
C ILE A 238 17.29 11.03 16.71
N ALA A 239 16.18 10.35 16.39
CA ALA A 239 14.84 10.93 16.49
C ALA A 239 14.37 10.94 17.95
N GLY A 240 13.66 12.01 18.36
CA GLY A 240 13.23 12.17 19.75
C GLY A 240 12.24 11.09 20.21
N ASP A 241 11.45 10.53 19.30
CA ASP A 241 10.50 9.43 19.51
C ASP A 241 10.34 8.57 18.22
N SER A 242 9.64 7.45 18.32
CA SER A 242 9.50 6.44 17.25
C SER A 242 8.78 6.92 15.98
N THR A 243 7.93 7.95 16.04
CA THR A 243 7.12 8.35 14.86
C THR A 243 7.07 9.86 14.60
N ALA A 244 6.79 10.68 15.61
CA ALA A 244 6.63 12.13 15.42
C ALA A 244 7.98 12.82 15.14
N GLY A 245 9.08 12.38 15.76
CA GLY A 245 10.42 12.91 15.50
C GLY A 245 10.91 12.64 14.08
N SER A 246 10.78 11.40 13.60
CA SER A 246 11.10 11.08 12.20
C SER A 246 10.21 11.85 11.23
N GLN A 247 8.92 12.04 11.54
CA GLN A 247 8.04 12.87 10.72
C GLN A 247 8.49 14.34 10.69
N ALA A 248 8.72 14.98 11.85
CA ALA A 248 9.18 16.38 11.92
C ALA A 248 10.47 16.60 11.12
N TRP A 249 11.39 15.63 11.16
CA TRP A 249 12.65 15.73 10.44
C TRP A 249 12.45 15.59 8.92
N VAL A 250 11.68 14.60 8.45
CA VAL A 250 11.44 14.39 7.01
C VAL A 250 10.56 15.49 6.40
N ASP A 251 9.53 15.96 7.12
CA ASP A 251 8.68 17.09 6.72
C ASP A 251 9.54 18.37 6.56
N ALA A 252 10.52 18.59 7.44
CA ALA A 252 11.42 19.75 7.35
C ALA A 252 12.56 19.55 6.34
N TYR A 253 12.94 18.31 6.03
CA TYR A 253 13.89 18.01 4.95
C TYR A 253 13.33 18.42 3.58
N HIS A 254 12.04 18.16 3.34
CA HIS A 254 11.34 18.49 2.09
C HIS A 254 10.61 19.84 2.12
N ASP A 255 10.85 20.67 3.14
CA ASP A 255 10.23 22.00 3.33
C ASP A 255 8.68 22.00 3.34
N ALA A 256 8.08 20.86 3.71
CA ALA A 256 6.64 20.64 3.85
C ALA A 256 6.13 20.84 5.30
N HIS A 257 7.04 20.98 6.27
CA HIS A 257 6.73 21.26 7.67
C HIS A 257 5.95 22.57 7.90
N ASN A 258 5.24 22.65 9.03
CA ASN A 258 4.65 23.89 9.52
C ASN A 258 5.62 24.59 10.51
N PRO A 259 6.16 25.79 10.18
CA PRO A 259 7.13 26.51 11.00
C PRO A 259 6.61 26.95 12.39
N ALA A 260 5.30 26.94 12.63
CA ALA A 260 4.73 27.23 13.94
C ALA A 260 4.85 26.06 14.94
N SER A 261 5.13 24.85 14.46
CA SER A 261 5.15 23.61 15.25
C SER A 261 6.44 22.80 15.12
N VAL A 262 7.23 23.04 14.06
CA VAL A 262 8.43 22.28 13.72
C VAL A 262 9.51 23.27 13.27
N GLU A 263 10.74 23.12 13.76
CA GLU A 263 11.88 23.92 13.35
C GLU A 263 12.43 23.50 11.97
N ALA A 264 12.87 24.46 11.17
CA ALA A 264 13.49 24.20 9.86
C ALA A 264 14.91 23.64 10.01
N LEU A 265 15.33 22.73 9.12
CA LEU A 265 16.64 22.10 9.20
C LEU A 265 17.77 23.08 8.84
N SER A 266 18.66 23.36 9.79
CA SER A 266 19.83 24.22 9.60
C SER A 266 20.94 23.60 8.74
N ILE A 267 20.97 22.27 8.60
CA ILE A 267 21.82 21.55 7.65
C ILE A 267 20.97 20.56 6.85
N LYS A 268 21.22 20.45 5.55
CA LYS A 268 20.67 19.42 4.65
C LYS A 268 21.81 18.82 3.82
N SER A 269 21.52 17.74 3.10
CA SER A 269 22.41 17.16 2.08
C SER A 269 21.59 16.95 0.79
N GLY A 270 21.96 15.98 -0.04
CA GLY A 270 21.30 15.65 -1.30
C GLY A 270 19.93 14.99 -1.18
N ALA A 271 19.42 14.48 -2.30
CA ALA A 271 18.18 13.71 -2.37
C ALA A 271 18.29 12.42 -1.52
N LEU A 272 17.23 12.09 -0.77
CA LEU A 272 17.23 10.92 0.09
C LEU A 272 16.94 9.65 -0.74
N GLN A 273 17.95 8.81 -0.94
CA GLN A 273 17.84 7.56 -1.70
C GLN A 273 17.28 6.39 -0.88
N GLY A 274 17.24 6.51 0.44
CA GLY A 274 16.60 5.54 1.33
C GLY A 274 16.94 5.77 2.80
N ALA A 275 16.23 5.07 3.68
CA ALA A 275 16.45 5.13 5.13
C ALA A 275 16.42 3.74 5.79
N VAL A 276 17.26 3.54 6.80
CA VAL A 276 17.28 2.32 7.63
C VAL A 276 17.22 2.73 9.08
N ALA A 277 16.16 2.32 9.77
CA ALA A 277 16.02 2.50 11.20
C ALA A 277 16.45 1.26 11.99
N VAL A 278 16.98 1.46 13.20
CA VAL A 278 17.46 0.37 14.07
C VAL A 278 16.80 0.45 15.45
N GLU A 279 16.12 -0.61 15.85
CA GLU A 279 15.56 -0.80 17.18
C GLU A 279 16.22 -1.98 17.90
N TYR A 280 17.00 -1.66 18.93
CA TYR A 280 17.67 -2.62 19.80
C TYR A 280 17.52 -2.10 21.24
N PRO A 281 16.39 -2.38 21.91
CA PRO A 281 16.08 -1.87 23.26
C PRO A 281 16.87 -2.54 24.39
N ALA A 282 17.83 -3.42 24.06
CA ALA A 282 18.72 -4.04 25.03
C ALA A 282 19.43 -2.99 25.89
N GLY A 283 19.16 -3.03 27.20
CA GLY A 283 19.54 -2.01 28.17
C GLY A 283 21.05 -1.87 28.44
N PRO A 284 21.46 -1.16 29.50
CA PRO A 284 22.86 -0.75 29.73
C PRO A 284 23.87 -1.90 29.73
N TRP A 285 23.48 -3.06 30.26
CA TRP A 285 24.29 -4.28 30.33
C TRP A 285 24.39 -5.05 29.01
N GLY A 286 23.50 -4.78 28.06
CA GLY A 286 23.34 -5.53 26.82
C GLY A 286 22.52 -6.82 27.01
N HIS A 287 21.95 -7.31 25.92
CA HIS A 287 21.15 -8.53 25.86
C HIS A 287 21.20 -9.03 24.42
N ARG A 288 21.40 -10.33 24.20
CA ARG A 288 21.51 -10.91 22.85
C ARG A 288 20.15 -11.09 22.22
N PHE A 289 20.11 -11.20 20.91
CA PHE A 289 18.89 -11.49 20.16
C PHE A 289 19.03 -12.77 19.32
N ASP A 290 17.87 -13.31 18.93
CA ASP A 290 17.76 -14.51 18.10
C ASP A 290 17.41 -14.14 16.65
N LYS A 291 16.44 -13.23 16.48
CA LYS A 291 15.86 -12.88 15.18
C LYS A 291 15.77 -11.36 15.00
N LEU A 292 15.74 -10.91 13.76
CA LEU A 292 15.36 -9.55 13.41
C LEU A 292 13.94 -9.53 12.86
N HIS A 293 13.12 -8.66 13.41
CA HIS A 293 11.79 -8.33 12.92
C HIS A 293 11.92 -7.16 11.93
N MET A 294 11.58 -7.41 10.67
CA MET A 294 11.57 -6.38 9.64
C MET A 294 10.23 -5.64 9.71
N ILE A 295 10.25 -4.38 10.12
CA ILE A 295 9.06 -3.51 10.08
C ILE A 295 9.13 -2.68 8.80
N TYR A 296 8.08 -2.79 7.97
CA TYR A 296 8.04 -2.21 6.62
C TYR A 296 6.70 -1.54 6.28
N ASP A 297 5.67 -1.65 7.11
CA ASP A 297 4.36 -1.04 6.81
C ASP A 297 4.46 0.50 6.93
N GLY A 298 4.10 1.23 5.88
CA GLY A 298 4.04 2.69 5.86
C GLY A 298 2.67 3.22 6.30
N VAL A 299 2.61 4.54 6.53
CA VAL A 299 1.33 5.22 6.76
C VAL A 299 0.38 5.03 5.57
N ASN A 300 -0.92 4.97 5.84
CA ASN A 300 -1.98 4.75 4.85
C ASN A 300 -1.80 3.47 4.00
N GLY A 301 -1.06 2.48 4.50
CA GLY A 301 -0.84 1.20 3.80
C GLY A 301 0.16 1.27 2.65
N GLN A 302 0.96 2.34 2.57
CA GLN A 302 2.09 2.43 1.66
C GLN A 302 3.17 1.42 2.04
N LEU A 303 4.01 1.02 1.08
CA LEU A 303 5.09 0.06 1.27
C LEU A 303 6.38 0.61 0.62
N PRO A 304 7.55 0.32 1.20
CA PRO A 304 8.82 0.56 0.52
C PRO A 304 8.95 -0.39 -0.68
N ASN A 305 9.86 -0.07 -1.59
CA ASN A 305 10.26 -0.96 -2.67
C ASN A 305 10.75 -2.31 -2.12
N LEU A 306 10.19 -3.40 -2.67
CA LEU A 306 10.46 -4.77 -2.22
C LEU A 306 11.96 -5.15 -2.26
N ASP A 307 12.79 -4.52 -3.10
CA ASP A 307 14.21 -4.84 -3.19
C ASP A 307 15.04 -4.35 -2.00
N LEU A 308 14.64 -3.25 -1.33
CA LEU A 308 15.25 -2.82 -0.06
C LEU A 308 15.01 -3.88 1.01
N PHE A 309 13.76 -4.33 1.11
CA PHE A 309 13.34 -5.38 2.04
C PHE A 309 14.06 -6.71 1.76
N ASN A 310 14.07 -7.16 0.50
CA ASN A 310 14.74 -8.39 0.08
C ASN A 310 16.26 -8.33 0.33
N THR A 311 16.89 -7.17 0.11
CA THR A 311 18.31 -6.93 0.39
C THR A 311 18.62 -7.07 1.89
N ALA A 312 17.79 -6.47 2.76
CA ALA A 312 17.96 -6.60 4.20
C ALA A 312 17.82 -8.05 4.68
N VAL A 313 16.80 -8.79 4.19
CA VAL A 313 16.61 -10.21 4.51
C VAL A 313 17.77 -11.07 3.99
N ALA A 314 18.23 -10.85 2.76
CA ALA A 314 19.33 -11.61 2.17
C ALA A 314 20.66 -11.39 2.91
N ILE A 315 20.93 -10.16 3.36
CA ILE A 315 22.10 -9.83 4.18
C ILE A 315 21.98 -10.47 5.58
N ALA A 316 20.87 -10.27 6.27
CA ALA A 316 20.68 -10.75 7.63
C ALA A 316 20.71 -12.30 7.68
N SER A 317 19.87 -12.97 6.89
CA SER A 317 19.79 -14.44 6.91
C SER A 317 20.93 -15.12 6.15
N GLY A 318 21.35 -14.59 5.00
CA GLY A 318 22.36 -15.22 4.14
C GLY A 318 23.80 -14.90 4.54
N GLN A 319 24.12 -13.63 4.85
CA GLN A 319 25.49 -13.22 5.18
C GLN A 319 25.80 -13.33 6.69
N MET A 320 24.82 -13.07 7.56
CA MET A 320 25.00 -13.04 9.02
C MET A 320 24.36 -14.22 9.77
N GLY A 321 23.57 -15.06 9.09
CA GLY A 321 22.89 -16.22 9.68
C GLY A 321 21.69 -15.89 10.58
N ILE A 322 21.22 -14.64 10.57
CA ILE A 322 20.19 -14.11 11.46
C ILE A 322 18.79 -14.44 10.93
N GLY A 323 17.95 -15.08 11.75
CA GLY A 323 16.55 -15.34 11.40
C GLY A 323 15.76 -14.05 11.17
N CYS A 324 15.00 -13.97 10.08
CA CYS A 324 14.16 -12.81 9.75
C CYS A 324 12.68 -13.12 9.99
N THR A 325 11.96 -12.19 10.63
CA THR A 325 10.54 -12.34 11.01
C THR A 325 9.72 -11.13 10.56
N LEU A 326 8.40 -11.31 10.41
CA LEU A 326 7.46 -10.31 9.92
C LEU A 326 6.17 -10.33 10.72
N GLN A 327 5.43 -9.22 10.74
CA GLN A 327 4.04 -9.15 11.22
C GLN A 327 3.83 -9.79 12.61
N ARG A 328 4.85 -9.70 13.48
CA ARG A 328 4.89 -10.33 14.82
C ARG A 328 4.66 -11.86 14.79
N MET A 329 5.12 -12.53 13.73
CA MET A 329 5.20 -14.00 13.61
C MET A 329 6.62 -14.43 13.99
N TRP A 330 6.82 -14.76 15.27
CA TRP A 330 8.15 -14.99 15.86
C TRP A 330 8.75 -16.34 15.48
N ASP A 331 7.91 -17.38 15.42
CA ASP A 331 8.21 -18.61 14.70
C ASP A 331 7.34 -18.65 13.45
N HIS A 332 7.96 -19.05 12.34
CA HIS A 332 7.31 -19.21 11.04
C HIS A 332 7.98 -20.35 10.29
N ASN A 333 7.26 -21.46 10.10
CA ASN A 333 7.76 -22.71 9.52
C ASN A 333 7.44 -22.88 8.02
N ASP A 334 7.06 -21.78 7.33
CA ASP A 334 6.56 -21.73 5.95
C ASP A 334 5.31 -22.60 5.67
N SER A 335 4.58 -23.08 6.69
CA SER A 335 3.31 -23.78 6.47
C SER A 335 2.22 -22.85 5.92
N TYR A 336 1.30 -23.44 5.15
CA TYR A 336 0.14 -22.73 4.58
C TYR A 336 -0.63 -21.89 5.62
N GLN A 337 -0.85 -22.43 6.83
CA GLN A 337 -1.58 -21.74 7.90
C GLN A 337 -0.84 -20.49 8.38
N GLU A 338 0.47 -20.57 8.54
CA GLU A 338 1.29 -19.44 9.00
C GLU A 338 1.53 -18.42 7.88
N ARG A 339 1.72 -18.86 6.63
CA ARG A 339 1.70 -17.96 5.45
C ARG A 339 0.39 -17.17 5.36
N LEU A 340 -0.75 -17.85 5.49
CA LEU A 340 -2.09 -17.24 5.50
C LEU A 340 -2.24 -16.27 6.68
N GLN A 341 -1.73 -16.61 7.87
CA GLN A 341 -1.76 -15.72 9.03
C GLN A 341 -0.88 -14.48 8.84
N THR A 342 0.33 -14.61 8.28
CA THR A 342 1.19 -13.46 7.92
C THR A 342 0.48 -12.56 6.92
N MET A 343 -0.10 -13.13 5.85
CA MET A 343 -0.83 -12.38 4.82
C MET A 343 -1.99 -11.59 5.42
N LEU A 344 -2.86 -12.25 6.21
CA LEU A 344 -4.02 -11.59 6.82
C LEU A 344 -3.61 -10.52 7.84
N ARG A 345 -2.55 -10.74 8.63
CA ARG A 345 -1.99 -9.70 9.52
C ARG A 345 -1.47 -8.51 8.74
N GLY A 346 -0.71 -8.74 7.66
CA GLY A 346 -0.20 -7.67 6.78
C GLY A 346 -1.33 -6.88 6.13
N MET A 347 -2.35 -7.55 5.58
CA MET A 347 -3.54 -6.90 5.02
C MET A 347 -4.29 -6.04 6.06
N ILE A 348 -4.40 -6.50 7.30
CA ILE A 348 -5.02 -5.73 8.40
C ILE A 348 -4.12 -4.54 8.80
N SER A 349 -2.81 -4.74 8.91
CA SER A 349 -1.83 -3.69 9.24
C SER A 349 -1.87 -2.56 8.21
N GLN A 350 -1.78 -2.91 6.93
CA GLN A 350 -1.84 -1.99 5.79
C GLN A 350 -3.21 -1.32 5.65
N GLY A 351 -4.30 -2.07 5.83
CA GLY A 351 -5.66 -1.55 5.79
C GLY A 351 -6.01 -0.61 6.96
N LEU A 352 -5.33 -0.76 8.11
CA LEU A 352 -5.39 0.20 9.23
C LEU A 352 -4.48 1.42 8.99
N GLY A 353 -3.40 1.28 8.22
CA GLY A 353 -2.56 2.38 7.74
C GLY A 353 -1.86 3.22 8.81
N HIS A 354 -1.68 2.68 10.01
CA HIS A 354 -1.00 3.39 11.12
C HIS A 354 0.51 3.49 10.86
N ALA A 355 1.15 4.55 11.35
CA ALA A 355 2.62 4.62 11.39
C ALA A 355 3.16 3.47 12.26
N SER A 356 3.98 2.59 11.66
CA SER A 356 4.43 1.35 12.32
C SER A 356 5.86 1.43 12.86
N GLY A 357 6.60 2.52 12.59
CA GLY A 357 7.91 2.82 13.15
C GLY A 357 8.58 4.03 12.49
N PRO A 358 9.86 4.30 12.79
CA PRO A 358 10.58 5.49 12.30
C PRO A 358 10.67 5.57 10.78
N HIS A 359 10.69 4.42 10.11
CA HIS A 359 10.69 4.30 8.65
C HIS A 359 9.39 4.81 8.00
N SER A 360 8.25 4.72 8.69
CA SER A 360 6.93 5.03 8.11
C SER A 360 6.77 6.50 7.67
N ALA A 361 7.60 7.42 8.18
CA ALA A 361 7.62 8.83 7.82
C ALA A 361 8.32 9.14 6.48
N PHE A 362 9.19 8.24 6.00
CA PHE A 362 10.01 8.44 4.79
C PHE A 362 9.25 8.05 3.51
N ILE A 363 8.48 6.96 3.57
CA ILE A 363 7.77 6.37 2.43
C ILE A 363 6.84 7.36 1.69
N PRO A 364 6.09 8.26 2.36
CA PRO A 364 5.24 9.26 1.68
C PRO A 364 5.99 10.25 0.78
N TYR A 365 7.30 10.43 1.00
CA TYR A 365 8.17 11.27 0.17
C TYR A 365 8.91 10.46 -0.91
N HIS A 366 8.48 9.23 -1.18
CA HIS A 366 9.14 8.25 -2.05
C HIS A 366 10.58 7.89 -1.63
N VAL A 367 10.86 8.00 -0.33
CA VAL A 367 12.13 7.58 0.27
C VAL A 367 11.92 6.19 0.88
N ASP A 368 12.43 5.16 0.21
CA ASP A 368 12.26 3.77 0.64
C ASP A 368 12.92 3.51 1.99
N ALA A 369 12.15 2.96 2.94
CA ALA A 369 12.60 2.82 4.31
C ALA A 369 12.07 1.57 5.03
N ILE A 370 12.92 1.01 5.91
CA ILE A 370 12.60 -0.14 6.78
C ILE A 370 13.17 0.05 8.19
N THR A 371 12.57 -0.60 9.18
CA THR A 371 13.12 -0.69 10.55
C THR A 371 13.57 -2.12 10.86
N LEU A 372 14.81 -2.27 11.33
CA LEU A 372 15.39 -3.51 11.82
C LEU A 372 15.22 -3.58 13.34
N GLN A 373 14.29 -4.41 13.83
CA GLN A 373 14.02 -4.56 15.27
C GLN A 373 14.54 -5.90 15.81
N THR A 374 15.34 -5.89 16.88
CA THR A 374 15.84 -7.13 17.53
C THR A 374 14.76 -7.83 18.35
N VAL A 375 14.65 -9.16 18.24
CA VAL A 375 13.67 -9.98 18.97
C VAL A 375 14.28 -11.30 19.46
N GLY A 376 13.80 -11.78 20.61
CA GLY A 376 14.22 -13.04 21.24
C GLY A 376 15.48 -12.91 22.09
N ASP A 377 15.99 -14.05 22.57
CA ASP A 377 17.31 -14.21 23.19
C ASP A 377 18.01 -15.36 22.46
N GLY A 378 19.29 -15.19 22.14
CA GLY A 378 19.97 -16.06 21.18
C GLY A 378 21.47 -15.82 21.08
N TRP A 379 22.03 -16.10 19.90
CA TRP A 379 23.47 -16.10 19.68
C TRP A 379 24.01 -14.82 19.04
N HIS A 380 23.15 -13.93 18.55
CA HIS A 380 23.55 -12.71 17.85
C HIS A 380 23.71 -11.51 18.80
N ASP A 381 24.64 -10.62 18.47
CA ASP A 381 25.05 -9.48 19.28
C ASP A 381 25.02 -8.15 18.49
N GLU A 382 25.37 -7.07 19.18
CA GLU A 382 25.63 -5.75 18.61
C GLU A 382 26.55 -5.73 17.37
N MET A 383 27.49 -6.68 17.26
CA MET A 383 28.43 -6.73 16.14
C MET A 383 27.80 -7.42 14.92
N SER A 384 27.00 -8.49 15.11
CA SER A 384 26.15 -9.07 14.06
C SER A 384 25.16 -8.05 13.51
N LEU A 385 24.49 -7.26 14.37
CA LEU A 385 23.59 -6.20 13.92
C LEU A 385 24.35 -5.08 13.19
N GLY A 386 25.45 -4.60 13.75
CA GLY A 386 26.26 -3.54 13.12
C GLY A 386 26.84 -3.93 11.76
N ARG A 387 27.20 -5.21 11.55
CA ARG A 387 27.57 -5.74 10.24
C ARG A 387 26.39 -5.81 9.27
N THR A 388 25.21 -6.22 9.74
CA THR A 388 23.98 -6.22 8.93
C THR A 388 23.71 -4.81 8.39
N VAL A 389 23.83 -3.79 9.25
CA VAL A 389 23.68 -2.38 8.85
C VAL A 389 24.83 -1.90 7.95
N GLU A 390 26.10 -2.23 8.24
CA GLU A 390 27.23 -1.89 7.35
C GLU A 390 27.03 -2.44 5.93
N SER A 391 26.61 -3.69 5.81
CA SER A 391 26.39 -4.34 4.51
C SER A 391 25.22 -3.70 3.77
N LEU A 392 24.11 -3.41 4.45
CA LEU A 392 22.93 -2.75 3.87
C LEU A 392 23.26 -1.33 3.40
N PHE A 393 24.06 -0.57 4.16
CA PHE A 393 24.54 0.75 3.72
C PHE A 393 25.48 0.67 2.51
N ARG A 394 26.27 -0.40 2.37
CA ARG A 394 27.08 -0.61 1.15
C ARG A 394 26.21 -0.93 -0.07
N SER A 395 25.16 -1.74 0.10
CA SER A 395 24.17 -1.97 -0.97
C SER A 395 23.49 -0.67 -1.41
N LEU A 396 22.99 0.15 -0.47
CA LEU A 396 22.37 1.44 -0.78
C LEU A 396 23.37 2.46 -1.37
N ASN A 397 24.63 2.44 -0.94
CA ASN A 397 25.68 3.28 -1.49
C ASN A 397 25.92 2.99 -3.00
N ASN A 398 25.74 1.76 -3.45
CA ASN A 398 25.97 1.33 -4.84
C ASN A 398 24.85 1.70 -5.83
N LEU A 399 23.64 2.05 -5.35
CA LEU A 399 22.54 2.50 -6.22
C LEU A 399 22.96 3.71 -7.09
N LEU A 400 22.43 3.81 -8.30
CA LEU A 400 22.65 4.93 -9.23
C LEU A 400 21.37 5.74 -9.51
N GLU A 401 20.23 5.25 -9.04
CA GLU A 401 18.90 5.87 -9.14
C GLU A 401 18.02 5.36 -7.98
N HIS A 402 16.86 5.99 -7.78
CA HIS A 402 15.85 5.53 -6.83
C HIS A 402 15.33 4.13 -7.23
N LEU A 403 14.93 3.33 -6.23
CA LEU A 403 14.48 1.95 -6.47
C LEU A 403 13.16 1.94 -7.27
N HIS A 404 13.23 1.59 -8.56
CA HIS A 404 12.06 1.62 -9.45
C HIS A 404 11.73 0.28 -10.12
N GLN A 405 12.65 -0.69 -10.13
CA GLN A 405 12.47 -1.93 -10.91
C GLN A 405 11.58 -2.99 -10.23
N SER A 406 11.48 -2.99 -8.89
CA SER A 406 10.72 -3.99 -8.11
C SER A 406 9.29 -3.57 -7.77
N PHE A 407 8.60 -4.38 -6.98
CA PHE A 407 7.20 -4.17 -6.61
C PHE A 407 7.04 -3.18 -5.43
N PHE A 408 6.15 -2.19 -5.61
CA PHE A 408 5.62 -1.33 -4.53
C PHE A 408 4.30 -1.86 -3.93
N PHE A 409 3.67 -2.85 -4.58
CA PHE A 409 2.40 -3.44 -4.14
C PHE A 409 2.54 -4.96 -4.08
N TYR A 410 2.68 -5.48 -2.86
CA TYR A 410 2.92 -6.89 -2.58
C TYR A 410 2.34 -7.29 -1.22
N LEU A 411 2.03 -8.58 -1.06
CA LEU A 411 1.72 -9.19 0.23
C LEU A 411 2.85 -10.17 0.58
N LEU A 412 3.42 -10.06 1.78
CA LEU A 412 4.43 -11.00 2.28
C LEU A 412 3.76 -12.18 2.98
N MET A 413 4.20 -13.39 2.64
CA MET A 413 3.79 -14.64 3.28
C MET A 413 4.82 -15.07 4.34
N GLN A 414 6.11 -14.81 4.05
CA GLN A 414 7.30 -15.10 4.86
C GLN A 414 8.37 -14.05 4.50
N ALA A 415 9.44 -13.94 5.29
CA ALA A 415 10.59 -13.06 4.99
C ALA A 415 11.17 -13.27 3.57
N ASN A 416 11.10 -14.50 3.06
CA ASN A 416 11.61 -14.89 1.74
C ASN A 416 10.50 -15.26 0.73
N ARG A 417 9.22 -14.93 0.99
CA ARG A 417 8.09 -15.32 0.11
C ARG A 417 7.02 -14.25 0.00
N PHE A 418 6.64 -13.88 -1.23
CA PHE A 418 5.69 -12.81 -1.52
C PHE A 418 4.67 -13.17 -2.61
N VAL A 419 3.59 -12.39 -2.67
CA VAL A 419 2.56 -12.41 -3.73
C VAL A 419 2.47 -10.99 -4.28
N SER A 420 2.67 -10.82 -5.59
CA SER A 420 2.62 -9.50 -6.24
C SER A 420 1.19 -9.07 -6.57
N ILE A 421 0.99 -7.77 -6.78
CA ILE A 421 -0.30 -7.17 -7.18
C ILE A 421 -1.00 -7.91 -8.33
N GLY A 422 -0.27 -8.39 -9.33
CA GLY A 422 -0.84 -9.15 -10.46
C GLY A 422 -1.57 -10.44 -10.06
N THR A 423 -1.20 -11.07 -8.95
CA THR A 423 -1.80 -12.33 -8.49
C THR A 423 -2.94 -12.11 -7.50
N TYR A 424 -2.84 -11.12 -6.59
CA TYR A 424 -3.88 -10.87 -5.58
C TYR A 424 -4.98 -9.87 -6.02
N LEU A 425 -4.67 -8.91 -6.90
CA LEU A 425 -5.64 -7.91 -7.34
C LEU A 425 -6.88 -8.52 -8.04
N PRO A 426 -6.79 -9.59 -8.87
CA PRO A 426 -7.97 -10.23 -9.43
C PRO A 426 -8.97 -10.74 -8.38
N SER A 427 -8.48 -11.31 -7.27
CA SER A 427 -9.32 -11.73 -6.14
C SER A 427 -10.06 -10.55 -5.51
N ALA A 428 -9.32 -9.47 -5.19
CA ALA A 428 -9.90 -8.25 -4.62
C ALA A 428 -10.91 -7.59 -5.56
N MET A 429 -10.64 -7.58 -6.87
CA MET A 429 -11.54 -7.03 -7.89
C MET A 429 -12.79 -7.88 -8.11
N LEU A 430 -12.71 -9.22 -8.06
CA LEU A 430 -13.90 -10.08 -8.08
C LEU A 430 -14.83 -9.79 -6.88
N ILE A 431 -14.26 -9.61 -5.68
CA ILE A 431 -15.01 -9.20 -4.50
C ILE A 431 -15.61 -7.80 -4.71
N ALA A 432 -14.85 -6.82 -5.20
CA ALA A 432 -15.36 -5.47 -5.46
C ALA A 432 -16.52 -5.44 -6.48
N VAL A 433 -16.40 -6.21 -7.57
CA VAL A 433 -17.40 -6.29 -8.65
C VAL A 433 -18.75 -6.85 -8.17
N ASN A 434 -18.78 -7.67 -7.11
CA ASN A 434 -20.05 -8.14 -6.52
C ASN A 434 -20.97 -6.96 -6.12
N PHE A 435 -20.40 -5.92 -5.51
CA PHE A 435 -21.17 -4.77 -5.03
C PHE A 435 -21.75 -3.97 -6.20
N THR A 436 -20.99 -3.82 -7.28
CA THR A 436 -21.45 -3.18 -8.53
C THR A 436 -22.59 -3.96 -9.18
N ILE A 437 -22.45 -5.28 -9.34
CA ILE A 437 -23.50 -6.15 -9.90
C ILE A 437 -24.77 -6.09 -9.06
N THR A 438 -24.64 -6.18 -7.73
CA THR A 438 -25.77 -6.13 -6.79
C THR A 438 -26.46 -4.76 -6.82
N SER A 439 -25.70 -3.66 -6.85
CA SER A 439 -26.23 -2.30 -6.94
C SER A 439 -27.00 -2.07 -8.24
N ILE A 440 -26.46 -2.52 -9.38
CA ILE A 440 -27.14 -2.44 -10.68
C ILE A 440 -28.42 -3.29 -10.68
N ALA A 441 -28.40 -4.49 -10.08
CA ALA A 441 -29.58 -5.35 -9.98
C ALA A 441 -30.71 -4.70 -9.19
N LEU A 442 -30.41 -4.14 -8.01
CA LEU A 442 -31.37 -3.40 -7.18
C LEU A 442 -31.87 -2.12 -7.85
N TRP A 443 -30.99 -1.40 -8.57
CA TRP A 443 -31.35 -0.22 -9.37
C TRP A 443 -32.25 -0.56 -10.57
N VAL A 444 -32.09 -1.75 -11.15
CA VAL A 444 -32.96 -2.27 -12.22
C VAL A 444 -34.30 -2.79 -11.65
N GLN A 445 -34.29 -3.39 -10.45
CA GLN A 445 -35.48 -3.90 -9.77
C GLN A 445 -36.39 -2.79 -9.24
N SER A 446 -35.84 -1.75 -8.62
CA SER A 446 -36.61 -0.59 -8.12
C SER A 446 -37.33 0.20 -9.22
N GLY A 447 -36.83 0.12 -10.45
CA GLY A 447 -37.48 0.69 -11.63
C GLY A 447 -38.53 -0.21 -12.28
N ARG A 448 -39.27 -1.04 -11.52
CA ARG A 448 -40.39 -1.86 -12.03
C ARG A 448 -41.71 -1.54 -11.30
N PRO A 449 -42.86 -1.63 -11.99
CA PRO A 449 -44.13 -1.69 -11.29
C PRO A 449 -44.19 -2.98 -10.46
N SER A 450 -44.83 -2.92 -9.30
CA SER A 450 -45.13 -4.12 -8.52
C SER A 450 -46.07 -5.02 -9.31
N ILE A 451 -45.72 -6.31 -9.43
CA ILE A 451 -46.67 -7.32 -9.90
C ILE A 451 -47.68 -7.49 -8.77
N PRO A 452 -48.99 -7.28 -8.98
CA PRO A 452 -49.98 -7.49 -7.93
C PRO A 452 -49.95 -8.96 -7.48
N SER A 453 -49.77 -9.18 -6.18
CA SER A 453 -49.78 -10.51 -5.59
C SER A 453 -51.16 -11.13 -5.75
N VAL A 454 -51.25 -12.16 -6.59
CA VAL A 454 -52.46 -12.98 -6.71
C VAL A 454 -52.58 -13.81 -5.43
N ASN A 455 -53.36 -13.32 -4.47
CA ASN A 455 -53.77 -14.11 -3.30
C ASN A 455 -54.48 -15.37 -3.81
N PRO A 456 -54.06 -16.59 -3.44
CA PRO A 456 -54.61 -17.84 -3.98
C PRO A 456 -55.98 -18.22 -3.37
N ALA A 457 -56.76 -17.23 -2.91
CA ALA A 457 -57.99 -17.41 -2.14
C ALA A 457 -59.00 -16.28 -2.35
N SER A 458 -59.53 -16.16 -3.57
CA SER A 458 -60.75 -15.38 -3.85
C SER A 458 -61.46 -15.97 -5.07
N THR A 459 -62.50 -16.78 -4.83
CA THR A 459 -63.23 -17.51 -5.89
C THR A 459 -64.33 -16.63 -6.50
N GLU A 460 -63.94 -15.71 -7.37
CA GLU A 460 -64.87 -14.94 -8.20
C GLU A 460 -64.52 -15.09 -9.69
N GLN A 461 -65.56 -15.18 -10.53
CA GLN A 461 -65.40 -15.40 -11.97
C GLN A 461 -64.79 -14.17 -12.64
N LYS A 462 -63.77 -14.41 -13.48
CA LYS A 462 -62.92 -13.37 -14.03
C LYS A 462 -63.28 -13.11 -15.48
N ASP A 463 -64.08 -12.08 -15.72
CA ASP A 463 -64.27 -11.54 -17.08
C ASP A 463 -62.92 -11.21 -17.72
N GLU A 464 -62.78 -11.50 -19.01
CA GLU A 464 -61.55 -11.28 -19.77
C GLU A 464 -61.29 -9.78 -20.01
N LYS A 465 -60.73 -9.13 -18.99
CA LYS A 465 -60.30 -7.74 -19.07
C LYS A 465 -59.13 -7.61 -20.04
N LYS A 466 -59.46 -7.35 -21.32
CA LYS A 466 -58.51 -7.14 -22.43
C LYS A 466 -57.30 -6.34 -21.97
N GLN A 467 -56.11 -6.87 -22.23
CA GLN A 467 -54.88 -6.10 -22.05
C GLN A 467 -54.88 -4.97 -23.08
N ASP A 468 -54.90 -3.73 -22.59
CA ASP A 468 -54.78 -2.56 -23.44
C ASP A 468 -53.38 -2.55 -24.08
N MET A 469 -53.32 -2.34 -25.40
CA MET A 469 -52.17 -2.68 -26.25
C MET A 469 -51.79 -1.52 -27.16
N THR A 470 -50.93 -0.64 -26.67
CA THR A 470 -50.32 0.44 -27.45
C THR A 470 -49.47 -0.11 -28.61
N ILE A 471 -49.82 0.30 -29.83
CA ILE A 471 -49.07 -0.04 -31.05
C ILE A 471 -47.96 0.98 -31.23
N VAL A 472 -46.71 0.59 -31.00
CA VAL A 472 -45.53 1.40 -31.30
C VAL A 472 -45.13 1.17 -32.75
N LYS A 473 -44.96 2.27 -33.51
CA LYS A 473 -44.47 2.27 -34.89
C LYS A 473 -43.21 3.13 -34.99
N GLU A 474 -42.10 2.51 -35.37
CA GLU A 474 -40.85 3.20 -35.63
C GLU A 474 -40.09 2.44 -36.74
N GLY A 475 -39.45 3.16 -37.67
CA GLY A 475 -38.65 2.55 -38.74
C GLY A 475 -39.37 1.57 -39.68
N GLY A 476 -40.70 1.60 -39.74
CA GLY A 476 -41.51 0.68 -40.56
C GLY A 476 -41.87 -0.66 -39.90
N MET A 477 -41.33 -0.97 -38.72
CA MET A 477 -41.78 -2.11 -37.91
C MET A 477 -42.92 -1.70 -36.97
N VAL A 478 -43.81 -2.66 -36.68
CA VAL A 478 -45.03 -2.45 -35.90
C VAL A 478 -45.07 -3.44 -34.75
N ALA A 479 -44.97 -2.96 -33.51
CA ALA A 479 -45.01 -3.80 -32.32
C ALA A 479 -46.19 -3.40 -31.42
N ALA A 480 -47.07 -4.33 -31.12
CA ALA A 480 -48.08 -4.15 -30.08
C ALA A 480 -47.46 -4.48 -28.72
N VAL A 481 -47.44 -3.49 -27.83
CA VAL A 481 -46.84 -3.60 -26.50
C VAL A 481 -47.87 -3.14 -25.45
N PRO A 482 -48.19 -3.92 -24.40
CA PRO A 482 -49.25 -3.55 -23.45
C PRO A 482 -49.02 -2.18 -22.82
N SER A 483 -50.06 -1.36 -22.65
CA SER A 483 -49.94 0.05 -22.20
C SER A 483 -49.25 0.19 -20.83
N ALA A 484 -49.41 -0.81 -19.96
CA ALA A 484 -48.69 -0.92 -18.68
C ALA A 484 -47.15 -1.02 -18.82
N THR A 485 -46.62 -1.22 -20.04
CA THR A 485 -45.18 -1.25 -20.31
C THR A 485 -44.57 0.15 -20.56
N LEU A 486 -45.40 1.15 -20.86
CA LEU A 486 -44.99 2.56 -21.04
C LEU A 486 -45.13 3.38 -19.75
N ALA A 487 -45.73 2.82 -18.70
CA ALA A 487 -45.87 3.47 -17.40
C ALA A 487 -44.51 3.85 -16.79
N THR A 488 -44.27 5.15 -16.64
CA THR A 488 -43.10 5.72 -15.98
C THR A 488 -43.18 5.49 -14.47
N VAL A 489 -42.46 4.49 -13.98
CA VAL A 489 -42.33 4.23 -12.54
C VAL A 489 -41.45 5.30 -11.91
N GLU A 490 -42.07 6.22 -11.17
CA GLU A 490 -41.36 7.16 -10.31
C GLU A 490 -40.56 6.41 -9.25
N ARG A 491 -39.32 6.84 -9.00
CA ARG A 491 -38.42 6.21 -8.04
C ARG A 491 -38.39 7.04 -6.78
N ALA A 492 -38.79 6.45 -5.65
CA ALA A 492 -38.66 7.05 -4.33
C ALA A 492 -37.19 7.09 -3.87
N ILE A 493 -36.38 7.96 -4.50
CA ILE A 493 -34.94 8.11 -4.23
C ILE A 493 -34.63 8.72 -2.86
N PHE A 494 -35.59 9.38 -2.22
CA PHE A 494 -35.39 10.10 -0.96
C PHE A 494 -34.90 9.19 0.17
N LEU A 495 -35.54 8.04 0.42
CA LEU A 495 -35.14 7.14 1.51
C LEU A 495 -33.77 6.46 1.25
N PRO A 496 -33.47 5.91 0.06
CA PRO A 496 -32.12 5.43 -0.27
C PRO A 496 -31.05 6.52 -0.16
N LEU A 497 -31.32 7.74 -0.63
CA LEU A 497 -30.39 8.86 -0.53
C LEU A 497 -30.15 9.28 0.93
N ALA A 498 -31.21 9.43 1.72
CA ALA A 498 -31.12 9.74 3.14
C ALA A 498 -30.39 8.64 3.93
N PHE A 499 -30.57 7.36 3.56
CA PHE A 499 -29.81 6.25 4.14
C PHE A 499 -28.33 6.31 3.76
N VAL A 500 -27.99 6.49 2.48
CA VAL A 500 -26.60 6.59 2.01
C VAL A 500 -25.90 7.79 2.63
N SER A 501 -26.52 8.97 2.61
CA SER A 501 -26.02 10.15 3.32
C SER A 501 -25.88 9.87 4.83
N GLY A 502 -26.88 9.23 5.45
CA GLY A 502 -26.85 8.85 6.86
C GLY A 502 -25.68 7.93 7.21
N VAL A 503 -25.35 6.95 6.37
CA VAL A 503 -24.19 6.06 6.56
C VAL A 503 -22.86 6.79 6.34
N HIS A 504 -22.77 7.69 5.35
CA HIS A 504 -21.57 8.53 5.19
C HIS A 504 -21.37 9.49 6.38
N PHE A 505 -22.44 10.11 6.88
CA PHE A 505 -22.41 10.93 8.09
C PHE A 505 -22.18 10.11 9.37
N LEU A 506 -22.60 8.85 9.43
CA LEU A 506 -22.28 7.93 10.52
C LEU A 506 -20.76 7.73 10.64
N GLY A 507 -20.03 7.74 9.52
CA GLY A 507 -18.56 7.74 9.49
C GLY A 507 -17.90 8.93 10.20
N LEU A 508 -18.62 10.04 10.39
CA LEU A 508 -18.14 11.15 11.21
C LEU A 508 -18.16 10.83 12.71
N LEU A 509 -18.93 9.83 13.19
CA LEU A 509 -18.92 9.47 14.61
C LEU A 509 -17.62 8.75 15.02
N PRO A 510 -17.14 7.69 14.32
CA PRO A 510 -15.80 7.14 14.54
C PRO A 510 -14.69 8.18 14.34
N LEU A 511 -14.78 9.03 13.31
CA LEU A 511 -13.78 10.07 13.07
C LEU A 511 -13.75 11.11 14.20
N TYR A 512 -14.92 11.55 14.69
CA TYR A 512 -15.05 12.47 15.81
C TYR A 512 -14.51 11.86 17.10
N THR A 513 -14.86 10.61 17.43
CA THR A 513 -14.33 9.95 18.63
C THR A 513 -12.82 9.72 18.52
N PHE A 514 -12.30 9.30 17.36
CA PHE A 514 -10.86 9.19 17.12
C PHE A 514 -10.12 10.52 17.27
N ASN A 515 -10.73 11.63 16.83
CA ASN A 515 -10.19 12.99 16.92
C ASN A 515 -10.39 13.67 18.29
N HIS A 516 -11.04 13.04 19.27
CA HIS A 516 -11.26 13.61 20.61
C HIS A 516 -10.91 12.68 21.79
N THR A 517 -10.61 11.41 21.53
CA THR A 517 -10.23 10.39 22.54
C THR A 517 -8.70 10.31 22.70
N SER A 518 -8.18 9.97 23.88
CA SER A 518 -6.74 9.83 24.15
C SER A 518 -6.09 8.60 23.47
N ARG A 519 -4.75 8.52 23.43
CA ARG A 519 -4.01 7.40 22.79
C ARG A 519 -4.33 6.05 23.44
N ASP A 520 -4.40 6.01 24.77
CA ASP A 520 -4.53 4.79 25.56
C ASP A 520 -5.90 4.10 25.35
N VAL A 521 -6.96 4.91 25.31
CA VAL A 521 -8.33 4.43 25.05
C VAL A 521 -8.51 4.03 23.57
N ARG A 522 -7.84 4.72 22.63
CA ARG A 522 -7.85 4.35 21.20
C ARG A 522 -7.26 2.94 20.97
N ILE A 523 -6.17 2.58 21.65
CA ILE A 523 -5.55 1.24 21.57
C ILE A 523 -6.50 0.14 22.09
N THR A 524 -7.37 0.45 23.05
CA THR A 524 -8.35 -0.52 23.57
C THR A 524 -9.59 -0.65 22.67
N LEU A 525 -10.07 0.44 22.06
CA LEU A 525 -11.29 0.44 21.24
C LEU A 525 -11.09 -0.07 19.81
N LEU A 526 -9.97 0.27 19.16
CA LEU A 526 -9.75 -0.06 17.74
C LEU A 526 -9.66 -1.57 17.41
N PRO A 527 -9.04 -2.47 18.21
CA PRO A 527 -9.08 -3.91 17.92
C PRO A 527 -10.48 -4.53 18.08
N PHE A 528 -11.44 -3.80 18.67
CA PHE A 528 -12.83 -4.23 18.87
C PHE A 528 -13.83 -3.65 17.84
N SER A 529 -13.34 -3.18 16.68
CA SER A 529 -14.19 -2.88 15.51
C SER A 529 -14.37 -3.98 14.44
N PRO A 530 -14.20 -5.32 14.67
CA PRO A 530 -14.56 -6.34 13.67
C PRO A 530 -16.08 -6.64 13.64
N SER A 531 -16.92 -5.64 13.95
CA SER A 531 -18.38 -5.82 14.04
C SER A 531 -19.20 -4.54 13.88
N LEU A 532 -19.12 -3.87 12.73
CA LEU A 532 -20.38 -3.48 12.08
C LEU A 532 -20.89 -4.74 11.35
N PRO A 533 -22.04 -5.31 11.74
CA PRO A 533 -22.46 -6.60 11.24
C PRO A 533 -22.80 -6.54 9.75
N ALA A 534 -22.59 -7.66 9.06
CA ALA A 534 -23.19 -7.90 7.76
C ALA A 534 -24.72 -7.99 7.93
N THR A 535 -25.41 -6.85 7.81
CA THR A 535 -26.88 -6.79 7.72
C THR A 535 -27.32 -7.37 6.38
N THR A 536 -27.34 -8.70 6.33
CA THR A 536 -27.90 -9.46 5.22
C THR A 536 -29.38 -9.14 5.05
N PRO A 537 -29.87 -8.85 3.83
CA PRO A 537 -31.30 -8.67 3.57
C PRO A 537 -31.99 -10.04 3.45
N THR A 538 -32.00 -10.81 4.54
CA THR A 538 -32.51 -12.20 4.62
C THR A 538 -33.81 -12.31 5.43
N THR A 539 -34.67 -11.29 5.34
CA THR A 539 -36.09 -11.37 5.72
C THR A 539 -37.00 -10.85 4.59
N PRO A 540 -38.11 -11.53 4.28
CA PRO A 540 -39.04 -11.10 3.23
C PRO A 540 -39.88 -9.88 3.66
N PRO A 541 -40.31 -9.01 2.73
CA PRO A 541 -41.02 -7.78 3.05
C PRO A 541 -42.49 -8.03 3.40
N HIS A 542 -42.78 -8.31 4.67
CA HIS A 542 -44.15 -8.55 5.16
C HIS A 542 -44.58 -7.76 6.41
N ILE A 543 -43.87 -6.68 6.77
CA ILE A 543 -44.29 -5.73 7.83
C ILE A 543 -44.25 -4.29 7.30
N ALA A 544 -45.20 -3.94 6.44
CA ALA A 544 -45.35 -2.59 5.87
C ALA A 544 -46.81 -2.27 5.45
N SER A 545 -47.81 -2.79 6.19
CA SER A 545 -49.23 -2.71 5.82
C SER A 545 -50.18 -2.50 7.01
N SER A 546 -49.71 -1.85 8.08
CA SER A 546 -50.45 -1.68 9.33
C SER A 546 -50.26 -0.28 9.93
N GLY A 547 -50.64 0.75 9.17
CA GLY A 547 -50.69 2.14 9.61
C GLY A 547 -51.46 3.00 8.62
N CYS A 548 -52.44 3.78 9.12
CA CYS A 548 -53.40 4.60 8.36
C CYS A 548 -54.36 3.80 7.44
N THR A 549 -55.70 3.96 7.49
CA THR A 549 -56.57 4.86 8.27
C THR A 549 -57.86 4.14 8.71
N ALA A 550 -58.47 4.60 9.81
CA ALA A 550 -59.85 4.25 10.20
C ALA A 550 -60.69 5.55 10.28
N PRO A 551 -61.85 5.64 9.62
CA PRO A 551 -62.64 6.87 9.58
C PRO A 551 -63.42 7.08 10.89
N ARG A 552 -63.31 8.28 11.48
CA ARG A 552 -64.19 8.70 12.58
C ARG A 552 -65.63 8.80 12.09
N ARG A 553 -66.58 8.14 12.75
CA ARG A 553 -68.01 8.49 12.69
C ARG A 553 -68.36 9.40 13.88
N PRO A 554 -69.27 10.37 13.71
CA PRO A 554 -69.70 11.25 14.80
C PRO A 554 -70.61 10.49 15.78
N ILE A 555 -70.54 10.85 17.06
CA ILE A 555 -71.53 10.47 18.06
C ILE A 555 -72.64 11.53 18.03
N VAL A 556 -73.86 11.11 17.76
CA VAL A 556 -75.07 11.93 17.99
C VAL A 556 -75.62 11.55 19.36
N ALA A 557 -76.02 12.54 20.15
CA ALA A 557 -76.60 12.35 21.48
C ALA A 557 -78.12 12.56 21.44
N ALA A 558 -78.88 11.71 22.13
CA ALA A 558 -80.04 12.03 22.97
C ALA A 558 -80.86 10.76 23.29
N HIS A 559 -81.19 10.60 24.58
CA HIS A 559 -82.21 9.72 25.18
C HIS A 559 -82.22 8.22 24.83
#